data_AF-A0A2V5PKI6-F1
#
_entry.id   AF-A0A2V5PKI6-F1
#
_cell.length_a   1.000
_cell.length_b   1.000
_cell.length_c   1.000
_cell.angle_alpha   90.00
_cell.angle_beta   90.00
_cell.angle_gamma   90.00
#
_symmetry.space_group_name_H-M   'P 1'
#
loop_
_entity.id
_entity.type
_entity.pdbx_description
1 polymer ?
#
loop_
_entity_poly.entity_id
_entity_poly.type
_entity_poly.pdbx_seq_one_letter_code
_entity_poly.pdbx_strand_id
1 'polypeptide(L)'
;MQPHADFVFHLDEPREQFRNARTPLRGWIATQSESTGLQLSGRAKRSLRLEERPDVRRAFPNFPFATGFHDEVEAGDLREGALHFSFEVGGALKTVVEHLPPPPPALSGPARLWAKFRHFLSLRQAQAARNPESRWNAALSAFLLELQITRGGVFRREENDRLVTLFAEIFPEAFVVQIGANDGSAGDPLADAFSKTRWSGLLVEPVPYLCEMLAARYRDRPEVRIERAAVSTRDGEAPFFRLQHVPGETPEWFNQLATLDRSVLLKHRSSIPEIESLLIEERVPTIRLDTLLARHNVSRIDLLVIDTEGHDWEILRALDFTRFRPVLLMFEHQHLSPDDKAAAYALLETHGYTCRETPEGDAVAWRRL
;
A
#
# COMPACT_ATOMS: atom_id res chain seq x y z
N MET A 1 3.87 1.59 13.51
CA MET A 1 5.01 2.40 13.99
C MET A 1 4.60 2.98 15.34
N GLN A 2 5.30 2.66 16.43
CA GLN A 2 5.03 3.24 17.74
C GLN A 2 6.10 4.32 18.01
N PRO A 3 5.77 5.62 17.85
CA PRO A 3 6.73 6.68 18.14
C PRO A 3 6.87 6.83 19.66
N HIS A 4 8.06 6.50 20.17
CA HIS A 4 8.48 6.88 21.52
C HIS A 4 9.28 8.19 21.42
N ALA A 5 9.23 9.02 22.46
CA ALA A 5 9.91 10.32 22.46
C ALA A 5 11.41 10.24 22.12
N ASP A 6 12.06 9.10 22.40
CA ASP A 6 13.51 8.91 22.25
C ASP A 6 13.91 8.00 21.07
N PHE A 7 12.94 7.28 20.46
CA PHE A 7 13.21 6.34 19.38
C PHE A 7 11.98 6.01 18.52
N VAL A 8 12.24 5.61 17.27
CA VAL A 8 11.29 4.96 16.38
C VAL A 8 11.72 3.52 16.19
N PHE A 9 10.80 2.58 16.44
CA PHE A 9 11.01 1.16 16.18
C PHE A 9 10.07 0.71 15.06
N HIS A 10 10.58 -0.09 14.14
CA HIS A 10 9.80 -0.70 13.09
C HIS A 10 10.24 -2.14 12.86
N LEU A 11 9.25 -3.02 12.74
CA LEU A 11 9.42 -4.41 12.36
C LEU A 11 8.96 -4.58 10.91
N ASP A 12 9.89 -4.90 10.01
CA ASP A 12 9.59 -5.15 8.59
C ASP A 12 8.90 -6.52 8.44
N GLU A 13 9.49 -7.54 9.06
CA GLU A 13 9.01 -8.92 9.13
C GLU A 13 9.50 -9.59 10.44
N PRO A 14 8.74 -10.53 11.02
CA PRO A 14 7.46 -11.07 10.55
C PRO A 14 6.27 -10.17 10.88
N ARG A 15 5.24 -10.22 10.03
CA ARG A 15 3.97 -9.45 10.20
C ARG A 15 2.80 -10.27 10.76
N GLU A 16 3.04 -11.52 11.13
CA GLU A 16 2.09 -12.43 11.78
C GLU A 16 2.80 -13.47 12.63
N GLN A 17 2.07 -14.08 13.54
CA GLN A 17 2.57 -15.19 14.34
C GLN A 17 2.85 -16.41 13.45
N PHE A 18 3.98 -17.06 13.69
CA PHE A 18 4.48 -18.20 12.94
C PHE A 18 4.44 -19.46 13.80
N ARG A 19 4.18 -20.62 13.17
CA ARG A 19 3.96 -21.89 13.89
C ARG A 19 5.14 -22.86 13.82
N ASN A 20 5.61 -23.19 12.60
CA ASN A 20 6.52 -24.33 12.40
C ASN A 20 7.74 -24.02 11.51
N ALA A 21 7.78 -22.85 10.87
CA ALA A 21 8.86 -22.47 9.97
C ALA A 21 9.78 -21.46 10.66
N ARG A 22 11.08 -21.57 10.39
CA ARG A 22 11.99 -20.45 10.62
C ARG A 22 11.52 -19.31 9.74
N THR A 23 11.24 -18.19 10.38
CA THR A 23 10.66 -17.02 9.74
C THR A 23 11.69 -15.91 9.78
N PRO A 24 11.96 -15.22 8.66
CA PRO A 24 12.84 -14.06 8.66
C PRO A 24 12.37 -13.02 9.67
N LEU A 25 13.33 -12.47 10.40
CA LEU A 25 13.16 -11.33 11.26
C LEU A 25 13.97 -10.19 10.66
N ARG A 26 13.33 -9.07 10.35
CA ARG A 26 13.98 -7.83 9.93
C ARG A 26 13.26 -6.63 10.49
N GLY A 27 14.01 -5.60 10.81
CA GLY A 27 13.46 -4.32 11.19
C GLY A 27 14.56 -3.30 11.37
N TRP A 28 14.19 -2.15 11.93
CA TRP A 28 15.12 -1.07 12.19
C TRP A 28 14.69 -0.25 13.38
N ILE A 29 15.66 0.44 13.97
CA ILE A 29 15.46 1.37 15.08
C ILE A 29 16.18 2.66 14.74
N ALA A 30 15.48 3.79 14.85
CA ALA A 30 16.06 5.12 14.78
C ALA A 30 16.05 5.76 16.17
N THR A 31 17.18 6.28 16.66
CA THR A 31 17.34 6.76 18.04
C THR A 31 18.05 8.12 18.12
N GLN A 32 17.75 8.89 19.17
CA GLN A 32 18.41 10.19 19.42
C GLN A 32 19.86 10.06 19.90
N SER A 33 20.16 8.95 20.55
CA SER A 33 21.49 8.57 21.05
C SER A 33 21.86 7.19 20.55
N GLU A 34 23.15 6.83 20.57
CA GLU A 34 23.61 5.51 20.13
C GLU A 34 22.85 4.39 20.85
N SER A 35 22.34 3.44 20.07
CA SER A 35 21.62 2.27 20.57
C SER A 35 22.57 1.08 20.66
N THR A 36 22.57 0.36 21.78
CA THR A 36 23.40 -0.84 21.95
C THR A 36 22.60 -2.01 22.51
N GLY A 37 23.18 -3.20 22.39
CA GLY A 37 22.65 -4.39 23.08
C GLY A 37 21.27 -4.84 22.61
N LEU A 38 20.90 -4.62 21.34
CA LEU A 38 19.61 -5.05 20.81
C LEU A 38 19.47 -6.57 20.87
N GLN A 39 18.46 -7.00 21.62
CA GLN A 39 18.19 -8.40 21.92
C GLN A 39 16.73 -8.73 21.69
N LEU A 40 16.49 -9.97 21.26
CA LEU A 40 15.18 -10.60 21.28
C LEU A 40 15.06 -11.48 22.52
N SER A 41 13.95 -11.32 23.24
CA SER A 41 13.61 -12.07 24.46
C SER A 41 12.52 -13.10 24.17
N GLY A 42 12.94 -14.26 23.67
CA GLY A 42 12.07 -15.42 23.39
C GLY A 42 12.26 -16.54 24.41
N ARG A 43 12.52 -17.75 23.91
CA ARG A 43 12.94 -18.93 24.71
C ARG A 43 14.21 -18.67 25.51
N ALA A 44 15.12 -17.91 24.90
CA ALA A 44 16.32 -17.36 25.50
C ALA A 44 16.50 -15.93 24.99
N LYS A 45 17.24 -15.12 25.75
CA LYS A 45 17.70 -13.82 25.24
C LYS A 45 18.83 -14.06 24.24
N ARG A 46 18.71 -13.47 23.06
CA ARG A 46 19.80 -13.48 22.06
C ARG A 46 19.99 -12.10 21.44
N SER A 47 21.23 -11.76 21.15
CA SER A 47 21.58 -10.55 20.40
C SER A 47 21.23 -10.73 18.93
N LEU A 48 20.64 -9.69 18.34
CA LEU A 48 20.33 -9.66 16.91
C LEU A 48 21.56 -9.23 16.10
N ARG A 49 21.59 -9.61 14.82
CA ARG A 49 22.62 -9.10 13.89
C ARG A 49 22.23 -7.70 13.49
N LEU A 50 23.20 -6.80 13.49
CA LEU A 50 23.00 -5.39 13.22
C LEU A 50 23.60 -5.01 11.87
N GLU A 51 22.94 -4.09 11.18
CA GLU A 51 23.42 -3.51 9.93
C GLU A 51 23.14 -1.99 9.93
N GLU A 52 23.95 -1.23 9.21
CA GLU A 52 23.68 0.19 9.04
C GLU A 52 22.48 0.39 8.10
N ARG A 53 21.60 1.34 8.45
CA ARG A 53 20.45 1.73 7.63
C ARG A 53 20.52 3.21 7.27
N PRO A 54 21.42 3.60 6.35
CA PRO A 54 21.56 5.00 5.93
C PRO A 54 20.28 5.54 5.27
N ASP A 55 19.49 4.67 4.67
CA ASP A 55 18.15 4.95 4.15
C ASP A 55 17.18 5.35 5.27
N VAL A 56 17.17 4.63 6.39
CA VAL A 56 16.35 4.95 7.57
C VAL A 56 16.83 6.25 8.22
N ARG A 57 18.15 6.46 8.33
CA ARG A 57 18.71 7.71 8.85
C ARG A 57 18.26 8.93 8.03
N ARG A 58 18.25 8.79 6.69
CA ARG A 58 17.71 9.83 5.79
C ARG A 58 16.20 10.00 5.97
N ALA A 59 15.50 8.89 6.22
CA ALA A 59 14.06 8.88 6.43
C ALA A 59 13.60 9.43 7.79
N PHE A 60 14.51 9.56 8.76
CA PHE A 60 14.23 10.02 10.13
C PHE A 60 15.33 10.98 10.61
N PRO A 61 15.45 12.19 10.02
CA PRO A 61 16.59 13.09 10.26
C PRO A 61 16.73 13.56 11.71
N ASN A 62 15.65 13.54 12.50
CA ASN A 62 15.66 13.87 13.93
C ASN A 62 16.29 12.77 14.80
N PHE A 63 16.58 11.61 14.22
CA PHE A 63 17.19 10.47 14.88
C PHE A 63 18.57 10.21 14.24
N PRO A 64 19.66 10.79 14.77
CA PRO A 64 20.99 10.72 14.17
C PRO A 64 21.56 9.31 14.06
N PHE A 65 21.02 8.34 14.80
CA PHE A 65 21.42 6.94 14.77
C PHE A 65 20.29 6.10 14.17
N ALA A 66 20.62 5.25 13.18
CA ALA A 66 19.70 4.30 12.60
C ALA A 66 20.38 2.94 12.42
N THR A 67 19.84 1.94 13.11
CA THR A 67 20.39 0.58 13.15
C THR A 67 19.33 -0.39 12.63
N GLY A 68 19.65 -1.07 11.53
CA GLY A 68 18.88 -2.22 11.06
C GLY A 68 19.22 -3.45 11.89
N PHE A 69 18.26 -4.37 11.98
CA PHE A 69 18.47 -5.67 12.59
C PHE A 69 17.87 -6.78 11.75
N HIS A 70 18.51 -7.95 11.78
CA HIS A 70 17.99 -9.13 11.11
C HIS A 70 18.40 -10.44 11.80
N ASP A 71 17.53 -11.46 11.72
CA ASP A 71 17.77 -12.82 12.21
C ASP A 71 16.71 -13.80 11.63
N GLU A 72 16.62 -15.01 12.18
CA GLU A 72 15.47 -15.91 12.04
C GLU A 72 14.76 -16.09 13.39
N VAL A 73 13.43 -16.25 13.36
CA VAL A 73 12.60 -16.55 14.54
C VAL A 73 11.78 -17.82 14.34
N GLU A 74 11.48 -18.50 15.45
CA GLU A 74 10.64 -19.71 15.49
C GLU A 74 9.59 -19.61 16.60
N ALA A 75 8.54 -20.44 16.58
CA ALA A 75 7.39 -20.26 17.48
C ALA A 75 7.74 -20.17 18.98
N GLY A 76 8.87 -20.75 19.42
CA GLY A 76 9.37 -20.61 20.79
C GLY A 76 9.87 -19.21 21.16
N ASP A 77 10.04 -18.31 20.19
CA ASP A 77 10.40 -16.91 20.41
C ASP A 77 9.18 -16.02 20.69
N LEU A 78 7.97 -16.49 20.38
CA LEU A 78 6.74 -15.76 20.66
C LEU A 78 6.35 -15.92 22.13
N ARG A 79 6.09 -14.80 22.79
CA ARG A 79 5.53 -14.75 24.14
C ARG A 79 4.20 -14.04 24.09
N GLU A 80 3.13 -14.76 24.41
CA GLU A 80 1.76 -14.24 24.35
C GLU A 80 1.40 -13.69 22.94
N GLY A 81 1.94 -14.33 21.89
CA GLY A 81 1.71 -13.91 20.51
C GLY A 81 2.50 -12.68 20.06
N ALA A 82 3.47 -12.22 20.86
CA ALA A 82 4.31 -11.06 20.56
C ALA A 82 5.80 -11.39 20.55
N LEU A 83 6.56 -10.55 19.84
CA LEU A 83 8.01 -10.49 19.91
C LEU A 83 8.42 -9.39 20.90
N HIS A 84 9.36 -9.72 21.78
CA HIS A 84 9.80 -8.83 22.86
C HIS A 84 11.24 -8.42 22.62
N PHE A 85 11.46 -7.15 22.33
CA PHE A 85 12.77 -6.56 22.08
C PHE A 85 13.24 -5.76 23.28
N SER A 86 14.54 -5.76 23.51
CA SER A 86 15.18 -4.88 24.49
C SER A 86 16.50 -4.35 23.95
N PHE A 87 16.78 -3.08 24.21
CA PHE A 87 18.01 -2.39 23.79
C PHE A 87 18.25 -1.20 24.72
N GLU A 88 19.47 -0.67 24.73
CA GLU A 88 19.79 0.55 25.49
C GLU A 88 19.87 1.74 24.53
N VAL A 89 19.36 2.90 24.95
CA VAL A 89 19.51 4.18 24.25
C VAL A 89 20.05 5.19 25.25
N GLY A 90 21.27 5.70 25.01
CA GLY A 90 21.90 6.64 25.93
C GLY A 90 22.08 6.10 27.36
N GLY A 91 22.27 4.79 27.50
CA GLY A 91 22.41 4.09 28.80
C GLY A 91 21.11 3.77 29.52
N ALA A 92 19.95 4.13 28.95
CA ALA A 92 18.65 3.74 29.49
C ALA A 92 18.10 2.51 28.75
N LEU A 93 17.70 1.48 29.51
CA LEU A 93 17.06 0.30 28.95
C LEU A 93 15.67 0.64 28.39
N LYS A 94 15.45 0.27 27.14
CA LYS A 94 14.18 0.38 26.42
C LYS A 94 13.68 -1.02 26.05
N THR A 95 12.37 -1.16 25.98
CA THR A 95 11.71 -2.41 25.57
C THR A 95 10.61 -2.10 24.58
N VAL A 96 10.48 -2.93 23.56
CA VAL A 96 9.41 -2.86 22.56
C VAL A 96 8.73 -4.21 22.48
N VAL A 97 7.40 -4.21 22.45
CA VAL A 97 6.59 -5.42 22.29
C VAL A 97 5.81 -5.30 21.00
N GLU A 98 6.18 -6.12 20.02
CA GLU A 98 5.49 -6.19 18.74
C GLU A 98 4.47 -7.32 18.77
N HIS A 99 3.20 -6.94 18.92
CA HIS A 99 2.09 -7.88 18.86
C HIS A 99 1.83 -8.28 17.42
N LEU A 100 2.04 -9.57 17.13
CA LEU A 100 1.79 -10.10 15.81
C LEU A 100 0.35 -10.64 15.75
N PRO A 101 -0.42 -10.32 14.69
CA PRO A 101 -1.72 -10.93 14.51
C PRO A 101 -1.56 -12.47 14.42
N PRO A 102 -2.51 -13.25 14.96
CA PRO A 102 -2.47 -14.70 14.82
C PRO A 102 -2.48 -15.08 13.34
N PRO A 103 -1.80 -16.17 12.93
CA PRO A 103 -1.96 -16.62 11.56
C PRO A 103 -3.42 -17.04 11.41
N PRO A 104 -4.01 -16.87 10.24
CA PRO A 104 -5.42 -17.16 10.12
C PRO A 104 -5.68 -18.66 10.30
N PRO A 105 -6.92 -19.04 10.62
CA PRO A 105 -7.23 -20.42 10.96
C PRO A 105 -6.89 -21.35 9.80
N ALA A 106 -6.07 -22.36 10.08
CA ALA A 106 -5.74 -23.38 9.10
C ALA A 106 -7.01 -24.13 8.69
N LEU A 107 -7.18 -24.35 7.38
CA LEU A 107 -8.25 -25.20 6.88
C LEU A 107 -8.13 -26.61 7.48
N SER A 108 -9.27 -27.19 7.85
CA SER A 108 -9.35 -28.59 8.25
C SER A 108 -8.81 -29.50 7.13
N GLY A 109 -8.32 -30.69 7.46
CA GLY A 109 -7.73 -31.62 6.48
C GLY A 109 -8.59 -31.83 5.23
N PRO A 110 -9.89 -32.17 5.38
CA PRO A 110 -10.80 -32.32 4.24
C PRO A 110 -11.02 -31.02 3.45
N ALA A 111 -11.23 -29.90 4.14
CA ALA A 111 -11.44 -28.59 3.48
C ALA A 111 -10.19 -28.15 2.70
N ARG A 112 -9.00 -28.41 3.25
CA ARG A 112 -7.73 -28.12 2.61
C ARG A 112 -7.50 -28.98 1.37
N LEU A 113 -7.85 -30.28 1.42
CA LEU A 113 -7.75 -31.17 0.26
C LEU A 113 -8.70 -30.71 -0.86
N TRP A 114 -9.93 -30.32 -0.49
CA TRP A 114 -10.90 -29.79 -1.45
C TRP A 114 -10.45 -28.47 -2.06
N ALA A 115 -9.91 -27.55 -1.25
CA ALA A 115 -9.35 -26.29 -1.75
C ALA A 115 -8.19 -26.53 -2.73
N LYS A 116 -7.28 -27.47 -2.43
CA LYS A 116 -6.19 -27.87 -3.34
C LYS A 116 -6.70 -28.44 -4.66
N PHE A 117 -7.73 -29.27 -4.62
CA PHE A 117 -8.36 -29.81 -5.83
C PHE A 117 -8.99 -28.71 -6.69
N ARG A 118 -9.77 -27.80 -6.07
CA ARG A 118 -10.35 -26.64 -6.77
C ARG A 118 -9.29 -25.70 -7.32
N HIS A 119 -8.20 -25.49 -6.59
CA HIS A 119 -7.06 -24.70 -7.03
C HIS A 119 -6.46 -25.28 -8.31
N PHE A 120 -6.19 -26.59 -8.32
CA PHE A 120 -5.71 -27.30 -9.50
C PHE A 120 -6.66 -27.20 -10.71
N LEU A 121 -7.97 -27.37 -10.49
CA LEU A 121 -8.97 -27.21 -11.55
C LEU A 121 -8.98 -25.77 -12.10
N SER A 122 -8.91 -24.78 -11.22
CA SER A 122 -8.91 -23.36 -11.60
C SER A 122 -7.68 -23.00 -12.44
N LEU A 123 -6.50 -23.52 -12.09
CA LEU A 123 -5.29 -23.37 -12.91
C LEU A 123 -5.45 -23.98 -14.30
N ARG A 124 -6.05 -25.18 -14.40
CA ARG A 124 -6.32 -25.81 -15.70
C ARG A 124 -7.33 -25.04 -16.53
N GLN A 125 -8.36 -24.51 -15.90
CA GLN A 125 -9.34 -23.64 -16.56
C GLN A 125 -8.69 -22.36 -17.08
N ALA A 126 -7.82 -21.73 -16.28
CA ALA A 126 -7.10 -20.52 -16.69
C ALA A 126 -6.18 -20.78 -17.90
N GLN A 127 -5.50 -21.93 -17.94
CA GLN A 127 -4.65 -22.33 -19.06
C GLN A 127 -5.45 -22.68 -20.33
N ALA A 128 -6.63 -23.27 -20.17
CA ALA A 128 -7.48 -23.66 -21.29
C ALA A 128 -8.40 -22.54 -21.80
N ALA A 129 -8.53 -21.43 -21.04
CA ALA A 129 -9.40 -20.32 -21.37
C ALA A 129 -8.98 -19.65 -22.68
N ARG A 130 -9.96 -19.44 -23.56
CA ARG A 130 -9.74 -18.85 -24.90
C ARG A 130 -9.96 -17.34 -24.94
N ASN A 131 -10.50 -16.76 -23.87
CA ASN A 131 -10.76 -15.32 -23.76
C ASN A 131 -10.26 -14.79 -22.41
N PRO A 132 -9.92 -13.49 -22.32
CA PRO A 132 -9.39 -12.88 -21.10
C PRO A 132 -10.33 -12.96 -19.90
N GLU A 133 -11.65 -12.85 -20.10
CA GLU A 133 -12.65 -12.85 -19.02
C GLU A 133 -12.71 -14.19 -18.27
N SER A 134 -12.80 -15.28 -19.03
CA SER A 134 -12.77 -16.65 -18.50
C SER A 134 -11.42 -16.96 -17.86
N ARG A 135 -10.32 -16.47 -18.46
CA ARG A 135 -8.97 -16.62 -17.91
C ARG A 135 -8.84 -15.88 -16.58
N TRP A 136 -9.33 -14.65 -16.49
CA TRP A 136 -9.37 -13.84 -15.27
C TRP A 136 -10.14 -14.55 -14.16
N ASN A 137 -11.38 -14.97 -14.42
CA ASN A 137 -12.21 -15.63 -13.41
C ASN A 137 -11.56 -16.90 -12.85
N ALA A 138 -10.96 -17.70 -13.73
CA ALA A 138 -10.28 -18.94 -13.35
C ALA A 138 -8.98 -18.65 -12.58
N ALA A 139 -8.16 -17.72 -13.07
CA ALA A 139 -6.88 -17.40 -12.44
C ALA A 139 -7.06 -16.69 -11.09
N LEU A 140 -8.00 -15.75 -10.98
CA LEU A 140 -8.41 -15.13 -9.72
C LEU A 140 -8.91 -16.19 -8.73
N SER A 141 -9.70 -17.17 -9.18
CA SER A 141 -10.16 -18.25 -8.32
C SER A 141 -9.00 -19.11 -7.82
N ALA A 142 -8.01 -19.39 -8.67
CA ALA A 142 -6.79 -20.08 -8.27
C ALA A 142 -6.03 -19.26 -7.23
N PHE A 143 -5.76 -17.98 -7.52
CA PHE A 143 -5.06 -17.06 -6.63
C PHE A 143 -5.70 -16.99 -5.23
N LEU A 144 -7.01 -16.79 -5.15
CA LEU A 144 -7.72 -16.72 -3.86
C LEU A 144 -7.69 -18.05 -3.08
N LEU A 145 -7.77 -19.18 -3.77
CA LEU A 145 -7.64 -20.50 -3.14
C LEU A 145 -6.22 -20.74 -2.64
N GLU A 146 -5.20 -20.31 -3.39
CA GLU A 146 -3.80 -20.38 -2.96
C GLU A 146 -3.62 -19.62 -1.64
N LEU A 147 -4.06 -18.35 -1.58
CA LEU A 147 -4.01 -17.53 -0.36
C LEU A 147 -4.73 -18.20 0.81
N GLN A 148 -5.91 -18.78 0.58
CA GLN A 148 -6.65 -19.50 1.61
C GLN A 148 -5.90 -20.73 2.13
N ILE A 149 -5.14 -21.42 1.27
CA ILE A 149 -4.37 -22.62 1.62
C ILE A 149 -3.06 -22.28 2.36
N THR A 150 -2.41 -21.17 2.01
CA THR A 150 -1.05 -20.83 2.46
C THR A 150 -1.02 -19.84 3.62
N ARG A 151 -1.82 -18.77 3.53
CA ARG A 151 -1.78 -17.61 4.44
C ARG A 151 -3.11 -17.36 5.15
N GLY A 152 -4.16 -18.12 4.82
CA GLY A 152 -5.41 -18.21 5.58
C GLY A 152 -6.33 -16.98 5.58
N GLY A 153 -6.15 -16.03 4.66
CA GLY A 153 -7.15 -15.00 4.35
C GLY A 153 -6.78 -13.58 4.75
N VAL A 154 -5.61 -13.36 5.36
CA VAL A 154 -5.01 -12.01 5.43
C VAL A 154 -4.50 -11.65 4.04
N PHE A 155 -4.80 -10.43 3.61
CA PHE A 155 -4.42 -9.88 2.31
C PHE A 155 -3.54 -8.67 2.58
N ARG A 156 -2.29 -8.65 2.12
CA ARG A 156 -1.34 -7.55 2.36
C ARG A 156 -0.92 -6.92 1.03
N ARG A 157 -0.04 -5.92 1.11
CA ARG A 157 0.55 -5.27 -0.06
C ARG A 157 1.19 -6.26 -1.05
N GLU A 158 1.92 -7.27 -0.56
CA GLU A 158 2.49 -8.32 -1.44
C GLU A 158 1.43 -9.09 -2.23
N GLU A 159 0.30 -9.44 -1.60
CA GLU A 159 -0.82 -10.06 -2.31
C GLU A 159 -1.46 -9.12 -3.31
N ASN A 160 -1.55 -7.83 -2.97
CA ASN A 160 -2.05 -6.82 -3.89
C ASN A 160 -1.16 -6.71 -5.13
N ASP A 161 0.16 -6.60 -4.96
CA ASP A 161 1.13 -6.53 -6.06
C ASP A 161 1.07 -7.79 -6.96
N ARG A 162 0.91 -8.97 -6.34
CA ARG A 162 0.69 -10.23 -7.07
C ARG A 162 -0.62 -10.23 -7.85
N LEU A 163 -1.69 -9.66 -7.29
CA LEU A 163 -2.98 -9.55 -7.97
C LEU A 163 -2.92 -8.57 -9.15
N VAL A 164 -2.22 -7.43 -9.01
CA VAL A 164 -1.94 -6.49 -10.09
C VAL A 164 -1.10 -7.16 -11.19
N THR A 165 -0.08 -7.93 -10.81
CA THR A 165 0.73 -8.70 -11.77
C THR A 165 -0.13 -9.70 -12.54
N LEU A 166 -0.98 -10.46 -11.83
CA LEU A 166 -1.91 -11.40 -12.45
C LEU A 166 -2.88 -10.70 -13.43
N PHE A 167 -3.38 -9.52 -13.04
CA PHE A 167 -4.23 -8.70 -13.89
C PHE A 167 -3.48 -8.24 -15.16
N ALA A 168 -2.25 -7.74 -15.02
CA ALA A 168 -1.39 -7.31 -16.12
C ALA A 168 -1.08 -8.43 -17.13
N GLU A 169 -0.86 -9.65 -16.66
CA GLU A 169 -0.63 -10.82 -17.52
C GLU A 169 -1.85 -11.21 -18.38
N ILE A 170 -3.06 -10.93 -17.87
CA ILE A 170 -4.32 -11.30 -18.52
C ILE A 170 -4.83 -10.16 -19.40
N PHE A 171 -4.61 -8.92 -18.99
CA PHE A 171 -5.03 -7.70 -19.69
C PHE A 171 -3.81 -6.84 -20.07
N PRO A 172 -3.00 -7.25 -21.06
CA PRO A 172 -1.78 -6.52 -21.43
C PRO A 172 -2.04 -5.17 -22.10
N GLU A 173 -3.29 -4.87 -22.47
CA GLU A 173 -3.75 -3.64 -23.13
C GLU A 173 -4.88 -2.97 -22.33
N ALA A 174 -4.77 -2.98 -21.00
CA ALA A 174 -5.70 -2.30 -20.10
C ALA A 174 -5.65 -0.77 -20.27
N PHE A 175 -6.78 -0.11 -20.03
CA PHE A 175 -6.86 1.33 -19.81
C PHE A 175 -6.95 1.60 -18.32
N VAL A 176 -5.95 2.30 -17.79
CA VAL A 176 -5.79 2.59 -16.37
C VAL A 176 -6.17 4.04 -16.08
N VAL A 177 -6.90 4.28 -15.00
CA VAL A 177 -7.04 5.61 -14.41
C VAL A 177 -6.40 5.57 -13.02
N GLN A 178 -5.41 6.41 -12.78
CA GLN A 178 -4.72 6.51 -11.49
C GLN A 178 -4.80 7.95 -10.99
N ILE A 179 -5.40 8.12 -9.82
CA ILE A 179 -5.61 9.42 -9.19
C ILE A 179 -4.74 9.48 -7.94
N GLY A 180 -3.80 10.44 -7.92
CA GLY A 180 -2.71 10.44 -6.95
C GLY A 180 -1.52 9.60 -7.45
N ALA A 181 -1.07 9.88 -8.67
CA ALA A 181 0.01 9.11 -9.31
C ALA A 181 1.41 9.48 -8.79
N ASN A 182 1.56 10.58 -8.04
CA ASN A 182 2.84 11.08 -7.56
C ASN A 182 3.84 11.22 -8.74
N ASP A 183 5.09 10.83 -8.56
CA ASP A 183 6.12 10.79 -9.60
C ASP A 183 6.12 9.48 -10.42
N GLY A 184 5.22 8.54 -10.12
CA GLY A 184 5.12 7.23 -10.75
C GLY A 184 6.32 6.32 -10.48
N SER A 185 6.99 6.48 -9.33
CA SER A 185 8.22 5.74 -8.99
C SER A 185 8.08 4.84 -7.75
N ALA A 186 8.99 4.96 -6.78
CA ALA A 186 9.00 4.18 -5.57
C ALA A 186 7.70 4.36 -4.78
N GLY A 187 7.03 3.25 -4.50
CA GLY A 187 5.74 3.23 -3.82
C GLY A 187 4.53 3.16 -4.76
N ASP A 188 4.69 3.48 -6.05
CA ASP A 188 3.62 3.33 -7.04
C ASP A 188 3.36 1.83 -7.31
N PRO A 189 2.17 1.30 -7.00
CA PRO A 189 1.84 -0.11 -7.21
C PRO A 189 1.81 -0.50 -8.70
N LEU A 190 1.80 0.45 -9.62
CA LEU A 190 1.63 0.20 -11.06
C LEU A 190 2.91 0.33 -11.88
N ALA A 191 3.99 0.88 -11.31
CA ALA A 191 5.23 1.18 -12.05
C ALA A 191 5.79 -0.04 -12.78
N ASP A 192 5.84 -1.20 -12.10
CA ASP A 192 6.31 -2.46 -12.69
C ASP A 192 5.39 -2.94 -13.82
N ALA A 193 4.07 -2.85 -13.63
CA ALA A 193 3.08 -3.27 -14.62
C ALA A 193 3.11 -2.39 -15.87
N PHE A 194 3.22 -1.06 -15.74
CA PHE A 194 3.38 -0.16 -16.87
C PHE A 194 4.64 -0.47 -17.69
N SER A 195 5.74 -0.88 -17.04
CA SER A 195 7.00 -1.23 -17.72
C SER A 195 6.94 -2.52 -18.54
N LYS A 196 6.01 -3.43 -18.19
CA LYS A 196 5.90 -4.78 -18.79
C LYS A 196 4.73 -4.93 -19.76
N THR A 197 3.89 -3.90 -19.90
CA THR A 197 2.62 -3.99 -20.64
C THR A 197 2.44 -2.85 -21.63
N ARG A 198 1.40 -2.97 -22.47
CA ARG A 198 0.92 -1.90 -23.35
C ARG A 198 -0.25 -1.15 -22.73
N TRP A 199 -0.25 -1.04 -21.41
CA TRP A 199 -1.25 -0.25 -20.72
C TRP A 199 -1.23 1.19 -21.21
N SER A 200 -2.43 1.68 -21.51
CA SER A 200 -2.72 3.09 -21.75
C SER A 200 -3.40 3.64 -20.52
N GLY A 201 -3.43 4.95 -20.35
CA GLY A 201 -4.11 5.48 -19.17
C GLY A 201 -4.13 6.98 -19.01
N LEU A 202 -4.80 7.39 -17.94
CA LEU A 202 -4.88 8.75 -17.45
C LEU A 202 -4.37 8.77 -16.00
N LEU A 203 -3.21 9.37 -15.79
CA LEU A 203 -2.56 9.51 -14.50
C LEU A 203 -2.73 10.96 -14.05
N VAL A 204 -3.06 11.17 -12.77
CA VAL A 204 -3.43 12.49 -12.24
C VAL A 204 -2.57 12.81 -11.04
N GLU A 205 -1.89 13.96 -11.08
CA GLU A 205 -1.02 14.44 -10.00
C GLU A 205 -1.13 15.97 -9.84
N PRO A 206 -1.65 16.49 -8.71
CA PRO A 206 -1.83 17.93 -8.52
C PRO A 206 -0.54 18.73 -8.32
N VAL A 207 0.49 18.14 -7.71
CA VAL A 207 1.71 18.86 -7.30
C VAL A 207 2.60 19.12 -8.54
N PRO A 208 2.96 20.38 -8.85
CA PRO A 208 3.61 20.71 -10.10
C PRO A 208 4.90 19.92 -10.39
N TYR A 209 5.84 19.88 -9.45
CA TYR A 209 7.13 19.20 -9.69
C TYR A 209 6.98 17.67 -9.78
N LEU A 210 6.06 17.07 -9.02
CA LEU A 210 5.78 15.63 -9.10
C LEU A 210 5.12 15.29 -10.44
N CYS A 211 4.17 16.11 -10.88
CA CYS A 211 3.55 15.98 -12.20
C CYS A 211 4.58 16.13 -13.34
N GLU A 212 5.57 17.02 -13.21
CA GLU A 212 6.66 17.15 -14.17
C GLU A 212 7.56 15.92 -14.20
N MET A 213 7.89 15.34 -13.03
CA MET A 213 8.64 14.08 -12.93
C MET A 213 7.86 12.91 -13.55
N LEU A 214 6.57 12.82 -13.27
CA LEU A 214 5.66 11.84 -13.85
C LEU A 214 5.63 11.97 -15.38
N ALA A 215 5.51 13.20 -15.90
CA ALA A 215 5.53 13.47 -17.34
C ALA A 215 6.86 13.13 -17.99
N ALA A 216 7.98 13.36 -17.31
CA ALA A 216 9.29 12.95 -17.79
C ALA A 216 9.41 11.41 -17.86
N ARG A 217 8.90 10.70 -16.85
CA ARG A 217 8.91 9.23 -16.79
C ARG A 217 8.12 8.58 -17.92
N TYR A 218 6.95 9.12 -18.26
CA TYR A 218 6.08 8.58 -19.30
C TYR A 218 6.24 9.28 -20.66
N ARG A 219 7.30 10.05 -20.88
CA ARG A 219 7.51 10.84 -22.11
C ARG A 219 7.47 10.00 -23.39
N ASP A 220 8.02 8.79 -23.34
CA ASP A 220 8.08 7.88 -24.49
C ASP A 220 6.84 6.97 -24.62
N ARG A 221 5.78 7.27 -23.86
CA ARG A 221 4.52 6.51 -23.76
C ARG A 221 3.32 7.41 -24.11
N PRO A 222 3.11 7.76 -25.40
CA PRO A 222 2.03 8.67 -25.81
C PRO A 222 0.61 8.20 -25.46
N GLU A 223 0.44 6.91 -25.19
CA GLU A 223 -0.80 6.30 -24.71
C GLU A 223 -1.09 6.56 -23.22
N VAL A 224 -0.11 7.08 -22.48
CA VAL A 224 -0.25 7.53 -21.08
C VAL A 224 -0.39 9.04 -21.06
N ARG A 225 -1.54 9.50 -20.58
CA ARG A 225 -1.89 10.92 -20.47
C ARG A 225 -1.76 11.34 -19.03
N ILE A 226 -1.31 12.57 -18.82
CA ILE A 226 -1.09 13.13 -17.48
C ILE A 226 -1.92 14.40 -17.33
N GLU A 227 -2.65 14.48 -16.21
CA GLU A 227 -3.41 15.66 -15.82
C GLU A 227 -2.83 16.25 -14.53
N ARG A 228 -2.57 17.56 -14.56
CA ARG A 228 -2.14 18.30 -13.37
C ARG A 228 -3.34 18.94 -12.66
N ALA A 229 -4.05 18.16 -11.86
CA ALA A 229 -5.17 18.61 -11.06
C ALA A 229 -5.40 17.67 -9.87
N ALA A 230 -6.04 18.16 -8.82
CA ALA A 230 -6.62 17.31 -7.79
C ALA A 230 -8.04 16.90 -8.22
N VAL A 231 -8.35 15.61 -8.20
CA VAL A 231 -9.74 15.17 -8.42
C VAL A 231 -10.54 15.45 -7.16
N SER A 232 -11.65 16.18 -7.30
CA SER A 232 -12.46 16.58 -6.16
C SER A 232 -13.94 16.74 -6.54
N THR A 233 -14.75 17.30 -5.65
CA THR A 233 -16.20 17.46 -5.81
C THR A 233 -16.59 18.61 -6.74
N ARG A 234 -15.65 19.47 -7.14
CA ARG A 234 -15.89 20.62 -8.01
C ARG A 234 -14.68 20.97 -8.89
N ASP A 235 -14.97 21.54 -10.05
CA ASP A 235 -13.96 22.18 -10.90
C ASP A 235 -13.54 23.53 -10.31
N GLY A 236 -12.27 23.91 -10.48
CA GLY A 236 -11.77 25.21 -10.07
C GLY A 236 -10.39 25.11 -9.45
N GLU A 237 -10.24 25.65 -8.24
CA GLU A 237 -9.02 25.55 -7.46
C GLU A 237 -9.36 25.36 -5.97
N ALA A 238 -8.48 24.68 -5.25
CA ALA A 238 -8.56 24.52 -3.81
C ALA A 238 -7.16 24.64 -3.17
N PRO A 239 -7.09 25.01 -1.87
CA PRO A 239 -5.89 24.79 -1.07
C PRO A 239 -5.51 23.32 -1.11
N PHE A 240 -4.22 23.07 -1.26
CA PHE A 240 -3.61 21.75 -1.23
C PHE A 240 -2.39 21.81 -0.32
N PHE A 241 -2.24 20.78 0.50
CA PHE A 241 -1.26 20.74 1.57
C PHE A 241 -0.30 19.59 1.30
N ARG A 242 0.99 19.83 1.46
CA ARG A 242 2.03 18.81 1.36
C ARG A 242 3.18 19.11 2.29
N LEU A 243 4.10 18.16 2.43
CA LEU A 243 5.36 18.43 3.11
C LEU A 243 6.42 18.99 2.16
N GLN A 244 7.26 19.85 2.70
CA GLN A 244 8.47 20.31 2.03
C GLN A 244 9.40 19.12 1.85
N HIS A 245 9.69 18.80 0.59
CA HIS A 245 10.69 17.82 0.23
C HIS A 245 11.92 18.51 -0.35
N VAL A 246 13.08 18.21 0.22
CA VAL A 246 14.40 18.63 -0.25
C VAL A 246 15.21 17.36 -0.52
N PRO A 247 15.52 17.05 -1.80
CA PRO A 247 16.26 15.85 -2.16
C PRO A 247 17.57 15.71 -1.39
N GLY A 248 17.76 14.55 -0.77
CA GLY A 248 18.96 14.25 0.04
C GLY A 248 18.94 14.80 1.47
N GLU A 249 18.02 15.70 1.81
CA GLU A 249 17.87 16.26 3.16
C GLU A 249 16.62 15.71 3.87
N THR A 250 15.50 15.62 3.16
CA THR A 250 14.24 15.07 3.70
C THR A 250 13.99 13.64 3.24
N PRO A 251 13.17 12.86 3.98
CA PRO A 251 12.75 11.54 3.58
C PRO A 251 12.04 11.51 2.22
N GLU A 252 12.26 10.46 1.42
CA GLU A 252 11.58 10.30 0.13
C GLU A 252 10.06 10.18 0.26
N TRP A 253 9.60 9.50 1.32
CA TRP A 253 8.17 9.33 1.60
C TRP A 253 7.44 10.64 1.94
N PHE A 254 8.15 11.76 2.16
CA PHE A 254 7.48 13.06 2.27
C PHE A 254 6.78 13.47 0.97
N ASN A 255 7.29 13.04 -0.20
CA ASN A 255 6.61 13.27 -1.48
C ASN A 255 5.30 12.50 -1.60
N GLN A 256 5.06 11.49 -0.76
CA GLN A 256 3.82 10.71 -0.75
C GLN A 256 2.74 11.36 0.12
N LEU A 257 3.10 12.36 0.94
CA LEU A 257 2.18 13.02 1.85
C LEU A 257 1.69 14.34 1.26
N ALA A 258 0.59 14.28 0.50
CA ALA A 258 -0.08 15.45 -0.05
C ALA A 258 -1.60 15.27 -0.13
N THR A 259 -2.37 16.28 0.26
CA THR A 259 -3.83 16.13 0.47
C THR A 259 -4.59 17.45 0.32
N LEU A 260 -5.89 17.35 0.04
CA LEU A 260 -6.84 18.47 0.10
C LEU A 260 -7.27 18.80 1.55
N ASP A 261 -6.99 17.93 2.52
CA ASP A 261 -7.38 18.11 3.92
C ASP A 261 -6.14 18.21 4.83
N ARG A 262 -5.83 19.44 5.25
CA ARG A 262 -4.73 19.74 6.18
C ARG A 262 -4.75 18.85 7.43
N SER A 263 -5.92 18.45 7.92
CA SER A 263 -6.04 17.64 9.13
C SER A 263 -5.50 16.22 8.96
N VAL A 264 -5.50 15.68 7.73
CA VAL A 264 -4.93 14.36 7.43
C VAL A 264 -3.42 14.38 7.64
N LEU A 265 -2.71 15.36 7.08
CA LEU A 265 -1.26 15.50 7.29
C LEU A 265 -0.90 15.60 8.78
N LEU A 266 -1.66 16.38 9.56
CA LEU A 266 -1.36 16.58 10.98
C LEU A 266 -1.47 15.29 11.82
N LYS A 267 -2.12 14.23 11.33
CA LYS A 267 -2.11 12.91 11.98
C LYS A 267 -0.70 12.32 12.06
N HIS A 268 0.21 12.73 11.18
CA HIS A 268 1.60 12.27 11.15
C HIS A 268 2.51 13.03 12.14
N ARG A 269 1.98 13.98 12.93
CA ARG A 269 2.76 14.77 13.90
C ARG A 269 3.55 13.93 14.91
N SER A 270 3.04 12.75 15.26
CA SER A 270 3.75 11.84 16.16
C SER A 270 5.02 11.25 15.53
N SER A 271 5.04 11.09 14.21
CA SER A 271 6.20 10.63 13.44
C SER A 271 7.06 11.78 12.90
N ILE A 272 6.48 12.97 12.76
CA ILE A 272 7.13 14.20 12.28
C ILE A 272 6.81 15.34 13.26
N PRO A 273 7.56 15.48 14.37
CA PRO A 273 7.26 16.49 15.38
C PRO A 273 7.21 17.94 14.85
N GLU A 274 8.03 18.24 13.84
CA GLU A 274 8.14 19.55 13.17
C GLU A 274 7.23 19.67 11.92
N ILE A 275 6.19 18.84 11.79
CA ILE A 275 5.35 18.79 10.59
C ILE A 275 4.78 20.16 10.21
N GLU A 276 4.46 21.03 11.19
CA GLU A 276 3.95 22.36 10.90
C GLU A 276 4.96 23.29 10.23
N SER A 277 6.27 23.16 10.51
CA SER A 277 7.28 24.00 9.85
C SER A 277 7.62 23.52 8.45
N LEU A 278 7.35 22.24 8.17
CA LEU A 278 7.55 21.61 6.87
C LEU A 278 6.32 21.73 5.96
N LEU A 279 5.18 22.20 6.49
CA LEU A 279 3.94 22.27 5.74
C LEU A 279 4.02 23.35 4.65
N ILE A 280 3.74 22.95 3.42
CA ILE A 280 3.53 23.85 2.28
C ILE A 280 2.04 23.84 1.95
N GLU A 281 1.45 25.03 1.89
CA GLU A 281 0.11 25.27 1.36
C GLU A 281 0.24 25.96 -0.01
N GLU A 282 -0.37 25.36 -1.04
CA GLU A 282 -0.45 25.94 -2.37
C GLU A 282 -1.85 25.79 -2.96
N ARG A 283 -2.19 26.57 -3.98
CA ARG A 283 -3.44 26.38 -4.72
C ARG A 283 -3.18 25.50 -5.93
N VAL A 284 -3.97 24.44 -6.07
CA VAL A 284 -3.91 23.54 -7.24
C VAL A 284 -5.24 23.57 -8.00
N PRO A 285 -5.22 23.35 -9.33
CA PRO A 285 -6.44 23.12 -10.08
C PRO A 285 -7.21 21.92 -9.50
N THR A 286 -8.52 22.02 -9.39
CA THR A 286 -9.40 20.90 -9.06
C THR A 286 -10.31 20.57 -10.24
N ILE A 287 -10.66 19.29 -10.37
CA ILE A 287 -11.54 18.80 -11.41
C ILE A 287 -12.45 17.70 -10.88
N ARG A 288 -13.72 17.68 -11.29
CA ARG A 288 -14.63 16.57 -11.01
C ARG A 288 -14.24 15.36 -11.83
N LEU A 289 -14.44 14.17 -11.26
CA LEU A 289 -14.10 12.91 -11.94
C LEU A 289 -14.81 12.78 -13.31
N ASP A 290 -16.10 13.10 -13.39
CA ASP A 290 -16.85 13.05 -14.66
C ASP A 290 -16.31 14.02 -15.71
N THR A 291 -15.92 15.23 -15.29
CA THR A 291 -15.36 16.26 -16.14
C THR A 291 -13.97 15.88 -16.64
N LEU A 292 -13.14 15.29 -15.77
CA LEU A 292 -11.85 14.73 -16.11
C LEU A 292 -11.98 13.63 -17.19
N LEU A 293 -12.83 12.64 -16.94
CA LEU A 293 -13.05 11.52 -17.85
C LEU A 293 -13.62 12.00 -19.20
N ALA A 294 -14.52 12.99 -19.19
CA ALA A 294 -15.04 13.60 -20.41
C ALA A 294 -13.97 14.38 -21.19
N ARG A 295 -13.17 15.22 -20.51
CA ARG A 295 -12.07 16.01 -21.12
C ARG A 295 -11.10 15.13 -21.88
N HIS A 296 -10.76 13.98 -21.31
CA HIS A 296 -9.84 13.01 -21.90
C HIS A 296 -10.52 11.97 -22.79
N ASN A 297 -11.82 12.10 -23.07
CA ASN A 297 -12.59 11.16 -23.88
C ASN A 297 -12.44 9.70 -23.41
N VAL A 298 -12.44 9.49 -22.08
CA VAL A 298 -12.33 8.16 -21.49
C VAL A 298 -13.64 7.40 -21.71
N SER A 299 -13.54 6.26 -22.38
CA SER A 299 -14.67 5.39 -22.71
C SER A 299 -14.67 4.07 -21.96
N ARG A 300 -13.52 3.65 -21.42
CA ARG A 300 -13.34 2.43 -20.62
C ARG A 300 -12.34 2.68 -19.50
N ILE A 301 -12.50 1.95 -18.40
CA ILE A 301 -11.54 1.89 -17.31
C ILE A 301 -11.48 0.41 -16.91
N ASP A 302 -10.32 -0.22 -17.02
CA ASP A 302 -10.13 -1.63 -16.63
C ASP A 302 -9.50 -1.73 -15.23
N LEU A 303 -8.67 -0.76 -14.87
CA LEU A 303 -8.10 -0.59 -13.53
C LEU A 303 -8.27 0.86 -13.09
N LEU A 304 -8.84 1.06 -11.90
CA LEU A 304 -8.93 2.36 -11.23
C LEU A 304 -8.11 2.30 -9.93
N VAL A 305 -7.18 3.23 -9.78
CA VAL A 305 -6.43 3.44 -8.53
C VAL A 305 -6.75 4.84 -8.03
N ILE A 306 -7.10 4.93 -6.76
CA ILE A 306 -7.32 6.18 -6.02
C ILE A 306 -6.36 6.12 -4.84
N ASP A 307 -5.52 7.13 -4.70
CA ASP A 307 -4.57 7.25 -3.60
C ASP A 307 -4.39 8.74 -3.30
N THR A 308 -5.34 9.31 -2.56
CA THR A 308 -5.45 10.78 -2.42
C THR A 308 -5.35 11.27 -0.99
N GLU A 309 -4.79 10.44 -0.10
CA GLU A 309 -4.51 10.77 1.30
C GLU A 309 -5.76 11.40 1.96
N GLY A 310 -6.89 10.67 1.87
CA GLY A 310 -8.16 11.01 2.54
C GLY A 310 -9.28 11.60 1.68
N HIS A 311 -9.10 11.82 0.37
CA HIS A 311 -10.21 12.21 -0.53
C HIS A 311 -10.83 11.03 -1.31
N ASP A 312 -10.40 9.82 -1.00
CA ASP A 312 -10.66 8.61 -1.78
C ASP A 312 -12.15 8.28 -1.92
N TRP A 313 -12.91 8.41 -0.83
CA TRP A 313 -14.35 8.17 -0.84
C TRP A 313 -15.11 9.12 -1.78
N GLU A 314 -14.76 10.40 -1.74
CA GLU A 314 -15.39 11.44 -2.57
C GLU A 314 -15.21 11.15 -4.06
N ILE A 315 -14.04 10.63 -4.42
CA ILE A 315 -13.71 10.23 -5.79
C ILE A 315 -14.42 8.93 -6.15
N LEU A 316 -14.35 7.91 -5.28
CA LEU A 316 -14.94 6.60 -5.52
C LEU A 316 -16.45 6.69 -5.74
N ARG A 317 -17.16 7.46 -4.89
CA ARG A 317 -18.62 7.63 -4.99
C ARG A 317 -19.06 8.44 -6.21
N ALA A 318 -18.15 9.23 -6.80
CA ALA A 318 -18.41 10.03 -7.99
C ALA A 318 -18.32 9.22 -9.29
N LEU A 319 -17.77 7.99 -9.25
CA LEU A 319 -17.69 7.14 -10.43
C LEU A 319 -19.08 6.66 -10.85
N ASP A 320 -19.43 6.86 -12.12
CA ASP A 320 -20.62 6.26 -12.71
C ASP A 320 -20.39 4.76 -12.98
N PHE A 321 -20.73 3.92 -12.01
CA PHE A 321 -20.59 2.45 -12.10
C PHE A 321 -21.52 1.80 -13.14
N THR A 322 -22.50 2.52 -13.68
CA THR A 322 -23.34 2.00 -14.78
C THR A 322 -22.60 2.07 -16.12
N ARG A 323 -21.71 3.07 -16.25
CA ARG A 323 -20.89 3.30 -17.45
C ARG A 323 -19.49 2.70 -17.32
N PHE A 324 -18.81 2.94 -16.21
CA PHE A 324 -17.44 2.51 -15.97
C PHE A 324 -17.41 1.37 -14.97
N ARG A 325 -16.92 0.20 -15.40
CA ARG A 325 -16.86 -1.00 -14.56
C ARG A 325 -15.44 -1.57 -14.57
N PRO A 326 -14.49 -0.95 -13.84
CA PRO A 326 -13.16 -1.50 -13.66
C PRO A 326 -13.21 -2.99 -13.31
N VAL A 327 -12.26 -3.76 -13.83
CA VAL A 327 -12.09 -5.15 -13.43
C VAL A 327 -11.48 -5.20 -12.03
N LEU A 328 -10.53 -4.29 -11.78
CA LEU A 328 -9.78 -4.13 -10.54
C LEU A 328 -9.85 -2.66 -10.09
N LEU A 329 -9.95 -2.45 -8.79
CA LEU A 329 -10.09 -1.17 -8.12
C LEU A 329 -9.18 -1.17 -6.90
N MET A 330 -8.45 -0.09 -6.67
CA MET A 330 -7.63 0.12 -5.48
C MET A 330 -7.93 1.49 -4.91
N PHE A 331 -8.09 1.58 -3.59
CA PHE A 331 -8.31 2.84 -2.89
C PHE A 331 -7.76 2.78 -1.46
N GLU A 332 -7.36 3.90 -0.92
CA GLU A 332 -6.94 3.97 0.48
C GLU A 332 -8.18 4.02 1.40
N HIS A 333 -8.20 3.25 2.51
CA HIS A 333 -9.21 3.32 3.56
C HIS A 333 -8.72 3.88 4.90
N GLN A 334 -7.41 4.01 5.09
CA GLN A 334 -6.79 4.46 6.34
C GLN A 334 -7.32 5.81 6.83
N HIS A 335 -7.66 6.69 5.91
CA HIS A 335 -8.10 8.05 6.21
C HIS A 335 -9.61 8.25 6.16
N LEU A 336 -10.38 7.22 5.80
CA LEU A 336 -11.84 7.27 5.81
C LEU A 336 -12.39 7.22 7.24
N SER A 337 -13.50 7.93 7.45
CA SER A 337 -14.32 7.71 8.63
C SER A 337 -14.93 6.29 8.60
N PRO A 338 -15.31 5.70 9.75
CA PRO A 338 -15.97 4.40 9.76
C PRO A 338 -17.23 4.34 8.88
N ASP A 339 -17.99 5.44 8.81
CA ASP A 339 -19.21 5.53 8.00
C ASP A 339 -18.89 5.60 6.51
N ASP A 340 -17.92 6.43 6.11
CA ASP A 340 -17.48 6.51 4.71
C ASP A 340 -16.89 5.19 4.23
N LYS A 341 -16.10 4.54 5.09
CA LYS A 341 -15.54 3.22 4.83
C LYS A 341 -16.65 2.20 4.60
N ALA A 342 -17.64 2.13 5.48
CA ALA A 342 -18.79 1.23 5.31
C ALA A 342 -19.58 1.54 4.04
N ALA A 343 -19.79 2.82 3.72
CA ALA A 343 -20.48 3.25 2.50
C ALA A 343 -19.70 2.86 1.22
N ALA A 344 -18.37 2.98 1.23
CA ALA A 344 -17.52 2.57 0.12
C ALA A 344 -17.68 1.07 -0.19
N TYR A 345 -17.61 0.20 0.83
CA TYR A 345 -17.79 -1.23 0.61
C TYR A 345 -19.21 -1.59 0.18
N ALA A 346 -20.24 -0.97 0.76
CA ALA A 346 -21.62 -1.21 0.36
C ALA A 346 -21.89 -0.79 -1.10
N LEU A 347 -21.31 0.33 -1.53
CA LEU A 347 -21.38 0.78 -2.92
C LEU A 347 -20.74 -0.24 -3.87
N LEU A 348 -19.53 -0.70 -3.55
CA LEU A 348 -18.80 -1.68 -4.35
C LEU A 348 -19.50 -3.04 -4.40
N GLU A 349 -20.01 -3.52 -3.26
CA GLU A 349 -20.77 -4.78 -3.18
C GLU A 349 -22.04 -4.71 -4.05
N THR A 350 -22.78 -3.60 -3.98
CA THR A 350 -23.99 -3.36 -4.80
C THR A 350 -23.69 -3.46 -6.31
N HIS A 351 -22.46 -3.14 -6.72
CA HIS A 351 -22.01 -3.22 -8.12
C HIS A 351 -21.27 -4.52 -8.47
N GLY A 352 -21.26 -5.50 -7.56
CA GLY A 352 -20.76 -6.86 -7.78
C GLY A 352 -19.26 -7.04 -7.53
N TYR A 353 -18.64 -6.14 -6.78
CA TYR A 353 -17.23 -6.26 -6.39
C TYR A 353 -17.07 -7.03 -5.09
N THR A 354 -16.02 -7.84 -5.01
CA THR A 354 -15.50 -8.37 -3.75
C THR A 354 -14.30 -7.55 -3.32
N CYS A 355 -14.28 -7.17 -2.05
CA CYS A 355 -13.23 -6.32 -1.48
C CYS A 355 -12.33 -7.10 -0.50
N ARG A 356 -11.07 -6.68 -0.41
CA ARG A 356 -10.12 -7.05 0.63
C ARG A 356 -9.39 -5.81 1.12
N GLU A 357 -9.19 -5.76 2.43
CA GLU A 357 -8.40 -4.75 3.09
C GLU A 357 -6.98 -5.25 3.29
N THR A 358 -6.02 -4.35 3.13
CA THR A 358 -4.66 -4.52 3.59
C THR A 358 -4.52 -3.90 4.98
N PRO A 359 -3.76 -4.51 5.91
CA PRO A 359 -3.42 -3.89 7.20
C PRO A 359 -2.68 -2.55 7.05
N GLU A 360 -2.05 -2.34 5.90
CA GLU A 360 -1.30 -1.13 5.56
C GLU A 360 -2.20 0.09 5.30
N GLY A 361 -3.52 -0.08 5.22
CA GLY A 361 -4.44 1.04 5.02
C GLY A 361 -5.10 1.10 3.64
N ASP A 362 -4.83 0.14 2.76
CA ASP A 362 -5.38 0.07 1.41
C ASP A 362 -6.52 -0.94 1.30
N ALA A 363 -7.34 -0.77 0.29
CA ALA A 363 -8.34 -1.73 -0.11
C ALA A 363 -8.19 -2.05 -1.60
N VAL A 364 -8.35 -3.32 -1.93
CA VAL A 364 -8.49 -3.77 -3.31
C VAL A 364 -9.87 -4.38 -3.51
N ALA A 365 -10.49 -4.06 -4.62
CA ALA A 365 -11.79 -4.55 -5.03
C ALA A 365 -11.71 -5.11 -6.44
N TRP A 366 -12.34 -6.24 -6.68
CA TRP A 366 -12.36 -6.86 -8.01
C TRP A 366 -13.74 -7.40 -8.34
N ARG A 367 -14.04 -7.51 -9.64
CA ARG A 367 -15.23 -8.21 -10.12
C ARG A 367 -14.86 -9.43 -10.95
N ARG A 368 -15.77 -10.41 -10.96
CA ARG A 368 -15.75 -11.48 -11.96
C ARG A 368 -16.34 -10.95 -13.27
N LEU A 369 -15.82 -11.43 -14.40
CA LEU A 369 -16.21 -10.99 -15.74
C LEU A 369 -17.20 -11.93 -16.42
#